data_AF-A0A2T5M2F7-F1
#
_entry.id   AF-A0A2T5M2F7-F1
#
_cell.length_a   1.000
_cell.length_b   1.000
_cell.length_c   1.000
_cell.angle_alpha   90.00
_cell.angle_beta   90.00
_cell.angle_gamma   90.00
#
_symmetry.space_group_name_H-M   'P 1'
#
loop_
_entity.id
_entity.type
_entity.pdbx_description
1 polymer ?
#
loop_
_entity_poly.entity_id
_entity_poly.type
_entity_poly.pdbx_seq_one_letter_code
_entity_poly.pdbx_strand_id
1 'polypeptide(L)'
;MSTGVDNRHLQSIPAFSHPGPRPNRRSLSRASVSASAPLNLPNGLLDKPPAVIMAQSQRSRYIKTGAIVAALLLMLLWISPSRRPATSFGDHPASNGAAPLTEKCSKPHDPSKPLIQYALMIDAGSQGSRIHVYRFNNCGPTPELEHEEFEQTEKRQGGSGLSSYKDDAEGAAKSLDPLMAVAMRTVPDEYKSCSPVAVKATAGLRMLGAEMSQKILEAVRTRLETVYPFPVVSREKNGVEIMNGSDEGVYAWITTNYLLGKIGGPDETPTAAVFDLGGGSTQIVFQPTFEKSPSGGMPERLAEGDHKYDLQFGGRHFELYQHSHLGYGLMAARTAVHKAIVDAKLAMNPKDLAWVKMPISNPCIGPGMEREVKLTYPAEHPLGPEVVVKMVGPHEGAVSAAVQCRGLTEKILNKGAECALAPCSFNGVHQPSLEKTFAREDVYIFSYFFDRTKPLGMPDSFTLNELHDLTATVCGGEPEWTIFEGVEDALPQLRDRPEWCLDLNFMLGLLHTGYEMPLSREVKIAKKIKNNELGWCLGASLPLLSQESGWTCRVKEIS
;
A
#
# COMPACT_ATOMS: atom_id res chain seq x y z
N MET A 1 -60.72 14.99 -7.10
CA MET A 1 -60.91 15.42 -8.50
C MET A 1 -60.02 14.53 -9.36
N SER A 2 -60.57 13.43 -9.89
CA SER A 2 -60.94 13.20 -11.31
C SER A 2 -59.71 13.05 -12.22
N THR A 3 -59.24 11.84 -12.58
CA THR A 3 -59.66 10.87 -13.64
C THR A 3 -58.99 11.08 -15.02
N GLY A 4 -58.56 9.96 -15.63
CA GLY A 4 -58.25 9.79 -17.08
C GLY A 4 -56.79 9.39 -17.33
N VAL A 5 -56.40 8.14 -17.65
CA VAL A 5 -56.70 7.29 -18.83
C VAL A 5 -56.40 7.98 -20.16
N ASP A 6 -55.33 7.55 -20.85
CA ASP A 6 -55.42 7.21 -22.28
C ASP A 6 -54.30 6.26 -22.74
N ASN A 7 -54.64 5.43 -23.71
CA ASN A 7 -53.87 4.31 -24.26
C ASN A 7 -54.04 4.30 -25.79
N ARG A 8 -53.10 3.65 -26.52
CA ARG A 8 -53.04 3.37 -28.01
C ARG A 8 -52.32 4.44 -28.86
N HIS A 9 -51.59 4.19 -29.97
CA HIS A 9 -51.35 3.08 -30.93
C HIS A 9 -49.89 3.26 -31.49
N LEU A 10 -49.02 2.27 -31.70
CA LEU A 10 -48.90 1.24 -32.77
C LEU A 10 -48.67 1.75 -34.21
N GLN A 11 -47.45 1.54 -34.74
CA GLN A 11 -46.97 1.32 -36.15
C GLN A 11 -45.51 1.85 -36.26
N SER A 12 -44.53 1.31 -36.99
CA SER A 12 -44.35 0.14 -37.86
C SER A 12 -42.84 0.00 -38.18
N ILE A 13 -42.41 -1.23 -38.49
CA ILE A 13 -41.04 -1.65 -38.90
C ILE A 13 -40.83 -1.39 -40.42
N PRO A 14 -39.58 -1.27 -40.91
CA PRO A 14 -39.17 -2.22 -41.95
C PRO A 14 -37.79 -2.84 -41.73
N ALA A 15 -37.73 -4.13 -42.08
CA ALA A 15 -36.57 -5.00 -42.12
C ALA A 15 -35.73 -4.75 -43.39
N PHE A 16 -34.42 -5.00 -43.32
CA PHE A 16 -33.59 -5.25 -44.49
C PHE A 16 -32.72 -6.51 -44.29
N SER A 17 -32.58 -7.20 -45.41
CA SER A 17 -32.33 -8.63 -45.57
C SER A 17 -30.88 -8.95 -45.93
N HIS A 18 -30.43 -10.12 -45.46
CA HIS A 18 -29.27 -10.84 -46.00
C HIS A 18 -29.47 -11.28 -47.46
N PRO A 19 -28.37 -11.45 -48.20
CA PRO A 19 -28.26 -12.50 -49.18
C PRO A 19 -27.11 -13.47 -48.88
N GLY A 20 -27.41 -14.76 -48.99
CA GLY A 20 -26.49 -15.90 -48.86
C GLY A 20 -25.63 -16.18 -50.11
N PRO A 21 -24.94 -17.34 -50.11
CA PRO A 21 -23.63 -17.53 -50.78
C PRO A 21 -23.69 -18.26 -52.12
N ARG A 22 -22.64 -18.15 -52.94
CA ARG A 22 -22.34 -19.03 -54.09
C ARG A 22 -20.83 -19.19 -54.40
N PRO A 23 -20.42 -20.24 -55.14
CA PRO A 23 -19.16 -20.97 -54.94
C PRO A 23 -18.21 -21.03 -56.17
N ASN A 24 -17.12 -21.80 -56.01
CA ASN A 24 -16.27 -22.52 -57.00
C ASN A 24 -15.00 -21.87 -57.62
N ARG A 25 -13.83 -22.46 -57.30
CA ARG A 25 -12.83 -23.12 -58.21
C ARG A 25 -11.67 -23.66 -57.36
N ARG A 26 -11.49 -24.98 -57.12
CA ARG A 26 -10.89 -26.08 -57.94
C ARG A 26 -9.46 -25.85 -58.47
N SER A 27 -8.47 -26.49 -57.84
CA SER A 27 -7.56 -27.54 -58.40
C SER A 27 -6.76 -28.15 -57.25
N LEU A 28 -7.06 -29.36 -56.74
CA LEU A 28 -6.69 -30.70 -57.22
C LEU A 28 -5.22 -30.86 -57.69
N SER A 29 -4.40 -31.44 -56.82
CA SER A 29 -3.63 -32.64 -57.17
C SER A 29 -3.54 -33.57 -55.96
N ARG A 30 -3.40 -34.85 -56.27
CA ARG A 30 -3.86 -36.03 -55.55
C ARG A 30 -2.65 -36.94 -55.38
N ALA A 31 -2.39 -37.44 -54.18
CA ALA A 31 -1.71 -38.72 -53.99
C ALA A 31 -2.03 -39.27 -52.59
N SER A 32 -2.91 -40.25 -52.59
CA SER A 32 -3.27 -41.11 -51.47
C SER A 32 -2.37 -42.34 -51.47
N VAL A 33 -1.80 -42.73 -50.33
CA VAL A 33 -1.53 -44.14 -49.99
C VAL A 33 -1.71 -44.36 -48.48
N SER A 34 -2.68 -45.23 -48.16
CA SER A 34 -3.00 -45.95 -46.91
C SER A 34 -1.83 -46.93 -46.54
N ALA A 35 -1.56 -47.44 -45.34
CA ALA A 35 -2.39 -47.90 -44.22
C ALA A 35 -1.48 -48.31 -43.02
N SER A 36 -2.15 -48.57 -41.89
CA SER A 36 -1.89 -49.61 -40.86
C SER A 36 -0.71 -49.50 -39.87
N ALA A 37 -1.07 -49.41 -38.58
CA ALA A 37 -0.32 -49.84 -37.39
C ALA A 37 -0.51 -51.39 -37.16
N PRO A 38 -0.11 -52.06 -36.03
CA PRO A 38 0.72 -51.69 -34.86
C PRO A 38 1.68 -52.83 -34.34
N LEU A 39 2.28 -52.62 -33.14
CA LEU A 39 2.67 -53.59 -32.07
C LEU A 39 4.15 -54.01 -31.82
N ASN A 40 4.55 -53.74 -30.55
CA ASN A 40 5.32 -54.54 -29.58
C ASN A 40 6.88 -54.54 -29.48
N LEU A 41 7.33 -54.24 -28.24
CA LEU A 41 8.63 -54.43 -27.53
C LEU A 41 9.10 -55.92 -27.47
N PRO A 42 10.33 -56.32 -26.99
CA PRO A 42 11.24 -55.68 -25.99
C PRO A 42 12.80 -55.84 -26.16
N ASN A 43 13.54 -55.14 -25.27
CA ASN A 43 14.86 -55.41 -24.63
C ASN A 43 16.18 -55.64 -25.43
N GLY A 44 17.21 -54.83 -25.07
CA GLY A 44 18.54 -55.36 -24.72
C GLY A 44 19.81 -54.76 -25.39
N LEU A 45 20.68 -54.19 -24.54
CA LEU A 45 22.15 -54.03 -24.64
C LEU A 45 22.82 -52.94 -25.53
N LEU A 46 23.46 -51.99 -24.82
CA LEU A 46 24.81 -51.40 -24.98
C LEU A 46 25.45 -51.39 -26.38
N ASP A 47 25.64 -50.19 -26.96
CA ASP A 47 26.91 -49.82 -27.62
C ASP A 47 27.10 -48.30 -27.78
N LYS A 48 28.37 -47.86 -27.70
CA LYS A 48 28.85 -46.47 -27.75
C LYS A 48 28.70 -45.84 -29.14
N PRO A 49 28.52 -44.50 -29.28
CA PRO A 49 28.44 -43.85 -30.58
C PRO A 49 29.83 -43.59 -31.22
N PRO A 50 29.92 -43.60 -32.57
CA PRO A 50 31.18 -43.42 -33.30
C PRO A 50 31.56 -41.93 -33.44
N ALA A 51 32.87 -41.67 -33.45
CA ALA A 51 33.46 -40.36 -33.67
C ALA A 51 33.27 -39.87 -35.11
N VAL A 52 32.66 -38.69 -35.26
CA VAL A 52 32.48 -38.01 -36.55
C VAL A 52 33.77 -37.28 -36.94
N ILE A 53 34.40 -37.72 -38.03
CA ILE A 53 35.53 -37.06 -38.67
C ILE A 53 35.00 -35.88 -39.51
N MET A 54 35.15 -34.64 -39.02
CA MET A 54 34.82 -33.44 -39.78
C MET A 54 35.94 -33.05 -40.76
N ALA A 55 35.55 -32.80 -42.02
CA ALA A 55 36.43 -32.44 -43.11
C ALA A 55 37.17 -31.09 -42.90
N GLN A 56 38.44 -31.07 -43.34
CA GLN A 56 39.47 -30.09 -43.04
C GLN A 56 39.23 -28.65 -43.56
N SER A 57 38.17 -28.39 -44.35
CA SER A 57 37.92 -27.07 -44.96
C SER A 57 37.02 -26.13 -44.14
N GLN A 58 36.21 -26.64 -43.19
CA GLN A 58 35.40 -25.80 -42.29
C GLN A 58 36.20 -25.26 -41.09
N ARG A 59 37.20 -26.01 -40.58
CA ARG A 59 38.07 -25.57 -39.48
C ARG A 59 38.79 -24.25 -39.78
N SER A 60 39.24 -24.05 -41.02
CA SER A 60 39.96 -22.83 -41.42
C SER A 60 39.08 -21.57 -41.35
N ARG A 61 37.76 -21.70 -41.60
CA ARG A 61 36.82 -20.56 -41.52
C ARG A 61 36.53 -20.18 -40.06
N TYR A 62 36.31 -21.16 -39.17
CA TYR A 62 36.10 -20.88 -37.75
C TYR A 62 37.35 -20.33 -37.04
N ILE A 63 38.54 -20.79 -37.42
CA ILE A 63 39.80 -20.26 -36.86
C ILE A 63 40.02 -18.81 -37.29
N LYS A 64 39.74 -18.47 -38.56
CA LYS A 64 39.88 -17.09 -39.05
C LYS A 64 38.87 -16.13 -38.41
N THR A 65 37.61 -16.55 -38.29
CA THR A 65 36.59 -15.74 -37.62
C THR A 65 36.87 -15.60 -36.12
N GLY A 66 37.33 -16.68 -35.47
CA GLY A 66 37.73 -16.65 -34.06
C GLY A 66 38.93 -15.73 -33.81
N ALA A 67 39.93 -15.73 -34.70
CA ALA A 67 41.08 -14.84 -34.61
C ALA A 67 40.71 -13.36 -34.76
N ILE A 68 39.76 -13.04 -35.64
CA ILE A 68 39.26 -11.66 -35.82
C ILE A 68 38.49 -11.19 -34.58
N VAL A 69 37.62 -12.04 -34.03
CA VAL A 69 36.85 -11.71 -32.80
C VAL A 69 37.80 -11.55 -31.60
N ALA A 70 38.80 -12.42 -31.47
CA ALA A 70 39.81 -12.30 -30.41
C ALA A 70 40.65 -11.03 -30.53
N ALA A 71 41.03 -10.63 -31.74
CA ALA A 71 41.75 -9.38 -31.99
C ALA A 71 40.91 -8.14 -31.64
N LEU A 72 39.61 -8.16 -31.95
CA LEU A 72 38.69 -7.07 -31.59
C LEU A 72 38.48 -6.98 -30.07
N LEU A 73 38.37 -8.11 -29.36
CA LEU A 73 38.28 -8.13 -27.91
C LEU A 73 39.57 -7.65 -27.23
N LEU A 74 40.74 -8.01 -27.77
CA LEU A 74 42.04 -7.53 -27.28
C LEU A 74 42.21 -6.03 -27.51
N MET A 75 41.71 -5.49 -28.62
CA MET A 75 41.73 -4.06 -28.91
C MET A 75 40.81 -3.27 -27.96
N LEU A 76 39.63 -3.81 -27.62
CA LEU A 76 38.71 -3.24 -26.62
C LEU A 76 39.31 -3.25 -25.19
N LEU A 77 40.09 -4.26 -24.86
CA LEU A 77 40.84 -4.33 -23.59
C LEU A 77 42.01 -3.34 -23.55
N TRP A 78 42.61 -3.01 -24.69
CA TRP A 78 43.70 -2.03 -24.80
C TRP A 78 43.24 -0.57 -24.75
N ILE A 79 41.99 -0.27 -25.15
CA ILE A 79 41.42 1.08 -25.18
C ILE A 79 40.66 1.42 -23.88
N SER A 80 40.39 0.43 -23.02
CA SER A 80 39.79 0.67 -21.70
C SER A 80 40.79 1.33 -20.75
N PRO A 81 40.48 2.51 -20.16
CA PRO A 81 41.38 3.16 -19.22
C PRO A 81 41.58 2.25 -18.00
N SER A 82 42.83 1.90 -17.71
CA SER A 82 43.20 1.12 -16.53
C SER A 82 42.86 1.91 -15.26
N ARG A 83 41.73 1.60 -14.61
CA ARG A 83 41.55 1.93 -13.18
C ARG A 83 42.55 1.09 -12.39
N ARG A 84 43.64 1.73 -11.96
CA ARG A 84 44.58 1.13 -11.00
C ARG A 84 43.81 0.80 -9.71
N PRO A 85 44.06 -0.37 -9.07
CA PRO A 85 43.66 -0.56 -7.69
C PRO A 85 44.54 0.35 -6.84
N ALA A 86 43.95 1.40 -6.27
CA ALA A 86 44.63 2.20 -5.27
C ALA A 86 44.66 1.40 -3.96
N THR A 87 45.75 0.68 -3.75
CA THR A 87 46.21 0.33 -2.40
C THR A 87 46.68 1.62 -1.73
N SER A 88 45.92 2.10 -0.74
CA SER A 88 46.37 3.10 0.22
C SER A 88 46.38 2.47 1.61
N PHE A 89 47.51 1.86 1.96
CA PHE A 89 47.98 1.86 3.34
C PHE A 89 48.83 3.12 3.49
N GLY A 90 48.41 4.04 4.36
CA GLY A 90 49.10 5.30 4.61
C GLY A 90 48.15 6.33 5.24
N ASP A 91 48.32 6.50 6.55
CA ASP A 91 47.87 7.59 7.41
C ASP A 91 46.40 8.03 7.32
N HIS A 92 45.64 7.65 8.35
CA HIS A 92 44.53 8.48 8.81
C HIS A 92 45.13 9.79 9.37
N PRO A 93 44.99 10.97 8.71
CA PRO A 93 44.78 12.14 9.52
C PRO A 93 43.45 11.90 10.23
N ALA A 94 43.45 12.05 11.56
CA ALA A 94 42.22 12.21 12.30
C ALA A 94 41.40 13.29 11.59
N SER A 95 40.36 12.86 10.86
CA SER A 95 39.37 13.77 10.29
C SER A 95 38.64 14.33 11.49
N ASN A 96 39.05 15.53 11.91
CA ASN A 96 38.30 16.35 12.85
C ASN A 96 36.84 16.36 12.37
N GLY A 97 35.95 15.86 13.24
CA GLY A 97 34.54 15.63 12.96
C GLY A 97 33.80 16.89 12.56
N ALA A 98 33.59 17.08 11.27
CA ALA A 98 32.51 17.89 10.75
C ALA A 98 31.75 17.03 9.74
N ALA A 99 30.46 16.85 9.95
CA ALA A 99 29.60 16.18 8.98
C ALA A 99 29.70 16.88 7.61
N PRO A 100 29.59 16.15 6.48
CA PRO A 100 29.56 16.77 5.17
C PRO A 100 28.43 17.82 5.09
N LEU A 101 28.81 19.06 4.77
CA LEU A 101 27.86 20.13 4.44
C LEU A 101 27.03 19.71 3.22
N THR A 102 25.81 20.23 3.10
CA THR A 102 25.01 20.03 1.88
C THR A 102 25.73 20.59 0.66
N GLU A 103 25.59 19.91 -0.49
CA GLU A 103 26.09 20.40 -1.79
C GLU A 103 25.16 21.44 -2.42
N LYS A 104 23.97 21.67 -1.85
CA LYS A 104 22.92 22.53 -2.42
C LYS A 104 23.17 24.02 -2.20
N CYS A 105 23.67 24.41 -1.03
CA CYS A 105 23.97 25.79 -0.69
C CYS A 105 24.96 25.89 0.46
N SER A 106 25.59 27.05 0.64
CA SER A 106 26.57 27.30 1.71
C SER A 106 25.99 28.03 2.94
N LYS A 107 24.78 28.59 2.83
CA LYS A 107 24.10 29.34 3.89
C LYS A 107 22.61 29.03 3.86
N PRO A 108 21.94 28.98 5.04
CA PRO A 108 20.50 28.80 5.08
C PRO A 108 19.78 30.01 4.48
N HIS A 109 18.59 29.78 3.93
CA HIS A 109 17.68 30.82 3.43
C HIS A 109 17.24 31.76 4.56
N ASP A 110 16.98 31.20 5.74
CA ASP A 110 16.69 31.92 6.98
C ASP A 110 17.92 31.84 7.92
N PRO A 111 18.63 32.95 8.18
CA PRO A 111 19.80 32.97 9.04
C PRO A 111 19.57 32.54 10.49
N SER A 112 18.30 32.52 10.95
CA SER A 112 17.94 32.03 12.29
C SER A 112 17.92 30.50 12.40
N LYS A 113 17.94 29.79 11.26
CA LYS A 113 17.91 28.34 11.20
C LYS A 113 19.29 27.76 10.89
N PRO A 114 19.64 26.57 11.40
CA PRO A 114 20.86 25.89 10.99
C PRO A 114 20.77 25.44 9.53
N LEU A 115 21.91 25.32 8.85
CA LEU A 115 21.95 24.85 7.46
C LEU A 115 21.39 23.43 7.29
N ILE A 116 21.71 22.53 8.24
CA ILE A 116 21.29 21.14 8.28
C ILE A 116 20.50 20.87 9.56
N GLN A 117 19.43 20.09 9.44
CA GLN A 117 18.65 19.58 10.57
C GLN A 117 18.33 18.10 10.38
N TYR A 118 18.12 17.41 11.49
CA TYR A 118 17.62 16.04 11.50
C TYR A 118 16.33 15.97 12.30
N ALA A 119 15.43 15.06 11.92
CA ALA A 119 14.23 14.73 12.69
C ALA A 119 14.04 13.21 12.68
N LEU A 120 13.63 12.67 13.83
CA LEU A 120 13.45 11.24 14.04
C LEU A 120 11.97 10.96 14.32
N MET A 121 11.37 10.06 13.53
CA MET A 121 10.00 9.62 13.72
C MET A 121 9.96 8.11 13.91
N ILE A 122 9.33 7.66 14.99
CA ILE A 122 9.02 6.25 15.20
C ILE A 122 7.54 6.03 14.93
N ASP A 123 7.25 5.24 13.89
CA ASP A 123 5.93 4.69 13.62
C ASP A 123 5.77 3.39 14.42
N ALA A 124 4.92 3.42 15.44
CA ALA A 124 4.55 2.25 16.21
C ALA A 124 3.27 1.59 15.66
N GLY A 125 3.46 0.84 14.57
CA GLY A 125 2.45 -0.02 13.95
C GLY A 125 2.07 -1.24 14.79
N SER A 126 0.94 -1.87 14.48
CA SER A 126 0.47 -3.10 15.15
C SER A 126 1.35 -4.33 14.82
N GLN A 127 1.80 -4.44 13.58
CA GLN A 127 2.59 -5.59 13.10
C GLN A 127 4.09 -5.45 13.35
N GLY A 128 4.55 -4.26 13.75
CA GLY A 128 5.95 -3.91 13.93
C GLY A 128 6.12 -2.39 14.07
N SER A 129 7.28 -1.95 14.54
CA SER A 129 7.65 -0.54 14.62
C SER A 129 8.71 -0.18 13.58
N ARG A 130 8.73 1.07 13.13
CA ARG A 130 9.72 1.59 12.17
C ARG A 130 10.31 2.90 12.68
N ILE A 131 11.55 3.18 12.29
CA ILE A 131 12.16 4.49 12.47
C ILE A 131 12.49 5.11 11.12
N HIS A 132 12.23 6.41 11.04
CA HIS A 132 12.67 7.27 9.96
C HIS A 132 13.62 8.30 10.54
N VAL A 133 14.85 8.34 10.02
CA VAL A 133 15.84 9.37 10.35
C VAL A 133 15.99 10.26 9.14
N TYR A 134 15.35 11.43 9.20
CA TYR A 134 15.36 12.39 8.11
C TYR A 134 16.50 13.39 8.27
N ARG A 135 17.17 13.71 7.16
CA ARG A 135 18.15 14.79 7.05
C ARG A 135 17.63 15.85 6.09
N PHE A 136 17.51 17.08 6.56
CA PHE A 136 17.03 18.22 5.79
C PHE A 136 18.10 19.29 5.63
N ASN A 137 18.02 20.06 4.54
CA ASN A 137 18.68 21.36 4.41
C ASN A 137 17.67 22.50 4.47
N ASN A 138 18.12 23.68 4.90
CA ASN A 138 17.35 24.92 4.90
C ASN A 138 17.81 25.88 3.78
N CYS A 139 18.14 25.38 2.60
CA CYS A 139 18.58 26.20 1.46
C CYS A 139 17.45 27.01 0.81
N GLY A 140 16.20 26.60 1.00
CA GLY A 140 15.00 27.22 0.46
C GLY A 140 14.04 27.74 1.52
N PRO A 141 12.89 28.31 1.10
CA PRO A 141 11.85 28.81 2.01
C PRO A 141 11.20 27.69 2.84
N THR A 142 11.19 26.47 2.31
CA THR A 142 10.74 25.25 2.99
C THR A 142 11.95 24.31 3.13
N PRO A 143 12.10 23.58 4.26
CA PRO A 143 13.16 22.57 4.40
C PRO A 143 13.09 21.53 3.27
N GLU A 144 14.22 21.22 2.65
CA GLU A 144 14.35 20.22 1.59
C GLU A 144 14.92 18.92 2.18
N LEU A 145 14.24 17.80 1.95
CA LEU A 145 14.69 16.48 2.36
C LEU A 145 15.85 16.02 1.48
N GLU A 146 17.00 15.73 2.10
CA GLU A 146 18.18 15.21 1.39
C GLU A 146 18.31 13.70 1.50
N HIS A 147 18.00 13.15 2.67
CA HIS A 147 18.15 11.71 2.93
C HIS A 147 17.14 11.23 3.96
N GLU A 148 16.67 10.00 3.77
CA GLU A 148 15.91 9.23 4.74
C GLU A 148 16.65 7.92 5.00
N GLU A 149 16.98 7.67 6.26
CA GLU A 149 17.32 6.32 6.70
C GLU A 149 16.08 5.66 7.30
N PHE A 150 15.73 4.47 6.82
CA PHE A 150 14.55 3.71 7.22
C PHE A 150 14.94 2.34 7.75
N GLU A 151 14.40 1.96 8.90
CA GLU A 151 14.55 0.61 9.46
C GLU A 151 13.24 0.16 10.11
N GLN A 152 12.97 -1.15 10.07
CA GLN A 152 11.78 -1.74 10.70
C GLN A 152 12.14 -2.93 11.58
N THR A 153 11.36 -3.15 12.64
CA THR A 153 11.51 -4.34 13.49
C THR A 153 11.23 -5.62 12.69
N GLU A 154 11.96 -6.69 13.01
CA GLU A 154 11.73 -8.01 12.43
C GLU A 154 10.27 -8.46 12.61
N LYS A 155 9.73 -9.11 11.57
CA LYS A 155 8.38 -9.67 11.61
C LYS A 155 8.36 -10.91 12.51
N ARG A 156 7.38 -10.97 13.42
CA ARG A 156 7.18 -12.11 14.33
C ARG A 156 5.75 -12.60 14.26
N GLN A 157 5.55 -13.91 14.50
CA GLN A 157 4.21 -14.47 14.66
C GLN A 157 3.55 -13.83 15.89
N GLY A 158 2.36 -13.24 15.70
CA GLY A 158 1.70 -12.43 16.74
C GLY A 158 2.06 -10.94 16.75
N GLY A 159 2.86 -10.49 15.77
CA GLY A 159 3.29 -9.09 15.62
C GLY A 159 4.51 -8.73 16.46
N SER A 160 5.22 -7.68 16.06
CA SER A 160 6.36 -7.11 16.80
C SER A 160 6.14 -5.65 17.21
N GLY A 161 4.92 -5.13 17.03
CA GLY A 161 4.55 -3.78 17.43
C GLY A 161 4.40 -3.62 18.94
N LEU A 162 4.27 -2.38 19.41
CA LEU A 162 4.11 -2.08 20.84
C LEU A 162 2.91 -2.81 21.47
N SER A 163 1.84 -3.03 20.70
CA SER A 163 0.64 -3.74 21.16
C SER A 163 0.88 -5.22 21.48
N SER A 164 1.95 -5.84 20.96
CA SER A 164 2.24 -7.26 21.17
C SER A 164 2.77 -7.59 22.58
N TYR A 165 3.20 -6.57 23.34
CA TYR A 165 3.79 -6.73 24.66
C TYR A 165 2.77 -6.69 25.81
N LYS A 166 1.51 -6.32 25.53
CA LYS A 166 0.39 -6.30 26.50
C LYS A 166 0.73 -5.58 27.81
N ASP A 167 0.99 -6.32 28.88
CA ASP A 167 1.30 -5.85 30.22
C ASP A 167 2.80 -5.56 30.46
N ASP A 168 3.69 -5.99 29.56
CA ASP A 168 5.13 -5.73 29.62
C ASP A 168 5.52 -4.39 28.95
N ALA A 169 5.21 -3.28 29.63
CA ALA A 169 5.51 -1.94 29.14
C ALA A 169 7.01 -1.67 28.92
N GLU A 170 7.89 -2.22 29.76
CA GLU A 170 9.34 -2.06 29.63
C GLU A 170 9.89 -2.88 28.46
N GLY A 171 9.36 -4.09 28.22
CA GLY A 171 9.66 -4.88 27.03
C GLY A 171 9.24 -4.16 25.74
N ALA A 172 8.07 -3.52 25.74
CA ALA A 172 7.60 -2.70 24.63
C ALA A 172 8.54 -1.51 24.35
N ALA A 173 9.06 -0.84 25.39
CA ALA A 173 10.01 0.23 25.21
C ALA A 173 11.35 -0.28 24.65
N LYS A 174 11.88 -1.38 25.20
CA LYS A 174 13.13 -2.03 24.74
C LYS A 174 13.05 -2.53 23.31
N SER A 175 11.87 -2.88 22.80
CA SER A 175 11.73 -3.33 21.42
C SER A 175 12.08 -2.26 20.39
N LEU A 176 12.15 -0.99 20.79
CA LEU A 176 12.57 0.12 19.94
C LEU A 176 14.10 0.33 19.90
N ASP A 177 14.88 -0.37 20.73
CA ASP A 177 16.33 -0.19 20.76
C ASP A 177 17.05 -0.48 19.44
N PRO A 178 16.71 -1.55 18.70
CA PRO A 178 17.34 -1.78 17.40
C PRO A 178 17.12 -0.62 16.43
N LEU A 179 15.96 0.04 16.52
CA LEU A 179 15.62 1.21 15.70
C LEU A 179 16.44 2.44 16.16
N MET A 180 16.53 2.67 17.46
CA MET A 180 17.34 3.77 17.99
C MET A 180 18.85 3.58 17.75
N ALA A 181 19.32 2.34 17.63
CA ALA A 181 20.69 2.07 17.21
C ALA A 181 20.97 2.57 15.77
N VAL A 182 19.98 2.54 14.88
CA VAL A 182 20.08 3.14 13.54
C VAL A 182 20.21 4.66 13.66
N ALA A 183 19.35 5.31 14.44
CA ALA A 183 19.47 6.75 14.71
C ALA A 183 20.84 7.16 15.25
N MET A 184 21.38 6.41 16.20
CA MET A 184 22.70 6.66 16.79
C MET A 184 23.85 6.54 15.79
N ARG A 185 23.72 5.67 14.77
CA ARG A 185 24.70 5.49 13.70
C ARG A 185 24.56 6.53 12.60
N THR A 186 23.32 6.94 12.28
CA THR A 186 23.01 7.81 11.15
C THR A 186 23.20 9.30 11.46
N VAL A 187 22.82 9.75 12.66
CA VAL A 187 22.95 11.16 13.06
C VAL A 187 24.37 11.42 13.60
N PRO A 188 25.14 12.39 13.06
CA PRO A 188 26.45 12.73 13.60
C PRO A 188 26.38 13.28 15.02
N ASP A 189 27.43 13.07 15.83
CA ASP A 189 27.44 13.39 17.26
C ASP A 189 27.12 14.87 17.58
N GLU A 190 27.53 15.79 16.71
CA GLU A 190 27.25 17.23 16.81
C GLU A 190 25.77 17.59 16.62
N TYR A 191 24.98 16.75 15.94
CA TYR A 191 23.56 17.00 15.69
C TYR A 191 22.64 16.27 16.67
N LYS A 192 23.09 15.18 17.31
CA LYS A 192 22.24 14.31 18.14
C LYS A 192 21.45 15.06 19.21
N SER A 193 22.09 15.99 19.93
CA SER A 193 21.45 16.76 20.99
C SER A 193 20.37 17.73 20.49
N CYS A 194 20.35 18.05 19.19
CA CYS A 194 19.40 18.96 18.55
C CYS A 194 18.53 18.27 17.50
N SER A 195 18.44 16.93 17.52
CA SER A 195 17.65 16.16 16.58
C SER A 195 16.43 15.57 17.30
N PRO A 196 15.25 16.17 17.19
CA PRO A 196 14.07 15.73 17.94
C PRO A 196 13.62 14.33 17.54
N VAL A 197 13.17 13.56 18.53
CA VAL A 197 12.47 12.29 18.34
C VAL A 197 11.02 12.40 18.78
N ALA A 198 10.13 11.87 17.95
CA ALA A 198 8.72 11.66 18.25
C ALA A 198 8.31 10.21 17.96
N VAL A 199 7.32 9.71 18.71
CA VAL A 199 6.72 8.40 18.53
C VAL A 199 5.22 8.58 18.34
N LYS A 200 4.69 8.00 17.27
CA LYS A 200 3.25 7.94 17.05
C LYS A 200 2.84 6.47 16.93
N ALA A 201 2.02 6.03 17.87
CA ALA A 201 1.40 4.71 17.84
C ALA A 201 0.09 4.75 17.06
N THR A 202 -0.19 3.66 16.35
CA THR A 202 -1.39 3.52 15.50
C THR A 202 -2.56 2.88 16.27
N ALA A 203 -3.66 2.60 15.57
CA ALA A 203 -4.87 2.00 16.14
C ALA A 203 -4.64 0.71 16.95
N GLY A 204 -3.61 -0.08 16.62
CA GLY A 204 -3.32 -1.33 17.33
C GLY A 204 -3.05 -1.13 18.83
N LEU A 205 -2.33 -0.07 19.20
CA LEU A 205 -2.05 0.21 20.61
C LEU A 205 -3.34 0.62 21.34
N ARG A 206 -4.18 1.46 20.71
CA ARG A 206 -5.48 1.90 21.25
C ARG A 206 -6.39 0.73 21.65
N MET A 207 -6.33 -0.39 20.92
CA MET A 207 -7.15 -1.57 21.19
C MET A 207 -6.80 -2.30 22.49
N LEU A 208 -5.65 -2.04 23.12
CA LEU A 208 -5.33 -2.56 24.45
C LEU A 208 -6.15 -1.89 25.56
N GLY A 209 -6.80 -0.77 25.28
CA GLY A 209 -7.46 0.05 26.29
C GLY A 209 -6.53 1.11 26.88
N ALA A 210 -7.14 2.14 27.47
CA ALA A 210 -6.46 3.38 27.84
C ALA A 210 -5.31 3.17 28.84
N GLU A 211 -5.53 2.34 29.86
CA GLU A 211 -4.54 2.14 30.93
C GLU A 211 -3.26 1.47 30.42
N MET A 212 -3.40 0.35 29.69
CA MET A 212 -2.26 -0.39 29.15
C MET A 212 -1.52 0.42 28.07
N SER A 213 -2.27 1.09 27.20
CA SER A 213 -1.70 1.98 26.19
C SER A 213 -0.84 3.07 26.82
N GLN A 214 -1.36 3.73 27.86
CA GLN A 214 -0.65 4.82 28.52
C GLN A 214 0.61 4.34 29.25
N LYS A 215 0.55 3.17 29.92
CA LYS A 215 1.71 2.56 30.56
C LYS A 215 2.84 2.29 29.55
N ILE A 216 2.51 1.76 28.38
CA ILE A 216 3.48 1.51 27.31
C ILE A 216 4.08 2.84 26.79
N LEU A 217 3.25 3.84 26.49
CA LEU A 217 3.74 5.14 26.01
C LEU A 217 4.66 5.83 27.03
N GLU A 218 4.36 5.71 28.32
CA GLU A 218 5.16 6.28 29.39
C GLU A 218 6.53 5.59 29.52
N ALA A 219 6.56 4.26 29.40
CA ALA A 219 7.81 3.50 29.37
C ALA A 219 8.67 3.87 28.13
N VAL A 220 8.04 3.98 26.96
CA VAL A 220 8.71 4.44 25.72
C VAL A 220 9.32 5.82 25.91
N ARG A 221 8.56 6.80 26.42
CA ARG A 221 9.06 8.15 26.68
C ARG A 221 10.23 8.12 27.65
N THR A 222 10.07 7.46 28.80
CA THR A 222 11.12 7.35 29.83
C THR A 222 12.41 6.79 29.23
N ARG A 223 12.30 5.75 28.40
CA ARG A 223 13.44 5.15 27.73
C ARG A 223 14.13 6.11 26.76
N LEU A 224 13.37 6.82 25.92
CA LEU A 224 13.91 7.82 24.99
C LEU A 224 14.57 8.99 25.72
N GLU A 225 14.01 9.40 26.86
CA GLU A 225 14.53 10.49 27.68
C GLU A 225 15.82 10.11 28.43
N THR A 226 15.96 8.86 28.86
CA THR A 226 17.06 8.44 29.75
C THR A 226 18.21 7.72 29.05
N VAL A 227 17.96 7.00 27.96
CA VAL A 227 18.97 6.15 27.28
C VAL A 227 19.64 6.86 26.11
N TYR A 228 18.92 7.76 25.41
CA TYR A 228 19.37 8.34 24.15
C TYR A 228 19.58 9.85 24.24
N PRO A 229 20.54 10.42 23.47
CA PRO A 229 20.88 11.84 23.51
C PRO A 229 19.89 12.76 22.76
N PHE A 230 18.92 12.19 22.06
CA PHE A 230 17.96 12.92 21.23
C PHE A 230 16.90 13.62 22.08
N PRO A 231 16.61 14.92 21.91
CA PRO A 231 15.51 15.57 22.61
C PRO A 231 14.18 14.93 22.22
N VAL A 232 13.37 14.57 23.23
CA VAL A 232 12.03 14.04 23.00
C VAL A 232 11.07 15.22 22.93
N VAL A 233 10.20 15.24 21.92
CA VAL A 233 9.14 16.26 21.83
C VAL A 233 8.29 16.25 23.11
N SER A 234 7.92 17.43 23.60
CA SER A 234 7.30 17.58 24.92
C SER A 234 5.92 16.91 25.00
N ARG A 235 5.39 16.79 26.21
CA ARG A 235 4.07 16.19 26.44
C ARG A 235 2.96 17.07 25.88
N GLU A 236 3.11 18.38 26.00
CA GLU A 236 2.15 19.39 25.53
C GLU A 236 2.04 19.44 24.01
N LYS A 237 3.07 18.96 23.31
CA LYS A 237 3.12 18.80 21.84
C LYS A 237 3.00 17.33 21.41
N ASN A 238 2.55 16.48 22.33
CA ASN A 238 2.28 15.06 22.10
C ASN A 238 3.44 14.28 21.44
N GLY A 239 4.66 14.43 21.96
CA GLY A 239 5.84 13.77 21.38
C GLY A 239 5.83 12.24 21.39
N VAL A 240 5.07 11.63 22.30
CA VAL A 240 4.88 10.18 22.39
C VAL A 240 3.39 9.95 22.63
N GLU A 241 2.65 9.58 21.60
CA GLU A 241 1.19 9.49 21.66
C GLU A 241 0.61 8.40 20.75
N ILE A 242 -0.69 8.12 20.89
CA ILE A 242 -1.47 7.43 19.86
C ILE A 242 -2.02 8.48 18.91
N MET A 243 -1.63 8.42 17.63
CA MET A 243 -2.05 9.38 16.63
C MET A 243 -3.54 9.21 16.25
N ASN A 244 -4.21 10.33 15.99
CA ASN A 244 -5.55 10.31 15.45
C ASN A 244 -5.53 9.89 13.97
N GLY A 245 -6.51 9.12 13.53
CA GLY A 245 -6.59 8.66 12.14
C GLY A 245 -6.77 9.81 11.13
N SER A 246 -7.36 10.93 11.56
CA SER A 246 -7.44 12.16 10.77
C SER A 246 -6.07 12.79 10.53
N ASP A 247 -5.23 12.87 11.56
CA ASP A 247 -3.87 13.41 11.45
C ASP A 247 -3.00 12.50 10.57
N GLU A 248 -3.14 11.18 10.72
CA GLU A 248 -2.47 10.17 9.87
C GLU A 248 -2.71 10.45 8.38
N GLY A 249 -3.97 10.64 7.99
CA GLY A 249 -4.33 10.95 6.61
C GLY A 249 -3.72 12.27 6.12
N VAL A 250 -3.81 13.34 6.92
CA VAL A 250 -3.30 14.66 6.54
C VAL A 250 -1.78 14.64 6.41
N TYR A 251 -1.06 14.00 7.34
CA TYR A 251 0.39 13.87 7.26
C TYR A 251 0.84 13.02 6.07
N ALA A 252 0.07 11.99 5.69
CA ALA A 252 0.35 11.22 4.48
C ALA A 252 0.11 12.05 3.20
N TRP A 253 -0.92 12.91 3.21
CA TRP A 253 -1.15 13.89 2.14
C TRP A 253 0.00 14.89 2.01
N ILE A 254 0.49 15.43 3.13
CA ILE A 254 1.64 16.34 3.17
C ILE A 254 2.87 15.63 2.60
N THR A 255 3.18 14.42 3.07
CA THR A 255 4.31 13.61 2.58
C THR A 255 4.26 13.42 1.08
N THR A 256 3.12 12.96 0.57
CA THR A 256 2.94 12.66 -0.86
C THR A 256 3.13 13.92 -1.69
N ASN A 257 2.44 15.00 -1.36
CA ASN A 257 2.51 16.23 -2.13
C ASN A 257 3.86 16.94 -2.00
N TYR A 258 4.52 16.84 -0.84
CA TYR A 258 5.86 17.36 -0.62
C TYR A 258 6.88 16.62 -1.50
N LEU A 259 6.86 15.29 -1.50
CA LEU A 259 7.77 14.47 -2.32
C LEU A 259 7.51 14.66 -3.82
N LEU A 260 6.27 14.87 -4.23
CA LEU A 260 5.91 15.23 -5.60
C LEU A 260 6.31 16.67 -5.98
N GLY A 261 6.67 17.51 -5.01
CA GLY A 261 6.97 18.94 -5.24
C GLY A 261 5.73 19.79 -5.50
N LYS A 262 4.53 19.31 -5.14
CA LYS A 262 3.25 20.01 -5.33
C LYS A 262 2.95 21.02 -4.21
N ILE A 263 3.64 20.90 -3.08
CA ILE A 263 3.62 21.84 -1.94
C ILE A 263 5.04 22.16 -1.49
N GLY A 264 5.22 23.26 -0.75
CA GLY A 264 6.52 23.73 -0.25
C GLY A 264 7.31 24.61 -1.22
N GLY A 265 6.90 24.65 -2.49
CA GLY A 265 7.35 25.63 -3.49
C GLY A 265 6.31 26.74 -3.74
N PRO A 266 6.69 27.80 -4.49
CA PRO A 266 5.81 28.94 -4.79
C PRO A 266 4.69 28.59 -5.78
N ASP A 267 4.83 27.51 -6.54
CA ASP A 267 3.90 27.17 -7.61
C ASP A 267 2.58 26.61 -7.07
N GLU A 268 1.46 27.12 -7.59
CA GLU A 268 0.10 26.66 -7.25
C GLU A 268 -0.31 25.44 -8.08
N THR A 269 0.49 24.37 -8.01
CA THR A 269 0.16 23.13 -8.72
C THR A 269 -0.99 22.36 -8.05
N PRO A 270 -1.92 21.75 -8.82
CA PRO A 270 -2.94 20.86 -8.29
C PRO A 270 -2.33 19.70 -7.49
N THR A 271 -2.81 19.53 -6.27
CA THR A 271 -2.34 18.51 -5.33
C THR A 271 -2.86 17.13 -5.71
N ALA A 272 -2.21 16.07 -5.23
CA ALA A 272 -2.68 14.70 -5.35
C ALA A 272 -3.58 14.35 -4.15
N ALA A 273 -4.55 13.45 -4.37
CA ALA A 273 -5.31 12.82 -3.30
C ALA A 273 -4.55 11.62 -2.74
N VAL A 274 -4.83 11.31 -1.48
CA VAL A 274 -4.22 10.22 -0.73
C VAL A 274 -5.29 9.33 -0.14
N PHE A 275 -5.15 8.04 -0.35
CA PHE A 275 -5.99 6.97 0.17
C PHE A 275 -5.10 5.93 0.83
N ASP A 276 -5.21 5.81 2.15
CA ASP A 276 -4.41 4.86 2.94
C ASP A 276 -5.32 3.73 3.42
N LEU A 277 -5.04 2.49 3.01
CA LEU A 277 -5.74 1.33 3.54
C LEU A 277 -4.86 0.64 4.59
N GLY A 278 -5.12 0.98 5.86
CA GLY A 278 -4.52 0.34 7.01
C GLY A 278 -5.23 -0.95 7.42
N GLY A 279 -4.83 -1.52 8.56
CA GLY A 279 -5.43 -2.75 9.09
C GLY A 279 -6.80 -2.54 9.74
N GLY A 280 -6.93 -1.47 10.53
CA GLY A 280 -8.15 -1.16 11.31
C GLY A 280 -9.01 -0.03 10.74
N SER A 281 -8.43 0.86 9.92
CA SER A 281 -9.10 2.00 9.30
C SER A 281 -8.62 2.20 7.87
N THR A 282 -9.37 3.02 7.11
CA THR A 282 -8.93 3.57 5.83
C THR A 282 -9.08 5.09 5.88
N GLN A 283 -8.09 5.82 5.35
CA GLN A 283 -8.05 7.27 5.34
C GLN A 283 -8.21 7.78 3.91
N ILE A 284 -8.86 8.94 3.78
CA ILE A 284 -8.99 9.68 2.52
C ILE A 284 -8.68 11.15 2.80
N VAL A 285 -7.79 11.74 1.99
CA VAL A 285 -7.49 13.18 2.03
C VAL A 285 -7.31 13.73 0.63
N PHE A 286 -8.00 14.82 0.32
CA PHE A 286 -7.82 15.55 -0.94
C PHE A 286 -8.19 17.02 -0.80
N GLN A 287 -7.73 17.85 -1.73
CA GLN A 287 -8.10 19.25 -1.83
C GLN A 287 -9.24 19.38 -2.86
N PRO A 288 -10.51 19.49 -2.45
CA PRO A 288 -11.62 19.63 -3.39
C PRO A 288 -11.55 20.97 -4.13
N THR A 289 -11.84 20.95 -5.43
CA THR A 289 -12.07 22.15 -6.24
C THR A 289 -13.56 22.33 -6.50
N PHE A 290 -14.09 23.50 -6.16
CA PHE A 290 -15.50 23.86 -6.36
C PHE A 290 -15.61 24.84 -7.52
N GLU A 291 -15.34 24.37 -8.73
CA GLU A 291 -15.58 25.17 -9.93
C GLU A 291 -17.08 25.47 -10.08
N LYS A 292 -17.43 26.68 -10.55
CA LYS A 292 -18.83 27.04 -10.82
C LYS A 292 -19.39 26.15 -11.92
N SER A 293 -20.11 25.11 -11.52
CA SER A 293 -20.80 24.22 -12.46
C SER A 293 -21.83 25.02 -13.28
N PRO A 294 -21.78 24.99 -14.63
CA PRO A 294 -22.76 25.65 -15.48
C PRO A 294 -24.19 25.14 -15.26
N SER A 295 -24.33 23.90 -14.78
CA SER A 295 -25.60 23.23 -14.47
C SER A 295 -26.20 23.60 -13.11
N GLY A 296 -25.52 24.41 -12.30
CA GLY A 296 -25.94 24.70 -10.91
C GLY A 296 -25.87 23.46 -10.01
N GLY A 297 -26.07 23.66 -8.69
CA GLY A 297 -26.25 22.55 -7.73
C GLY A 297 -24.97 21.97 -7.09
N MET A 298 -23.78 22.52 -7.38
CA MET A 298 -22.58 22.23 -6.58
C MET A 298 -22.40 23.29 -5.49
N PRO A 299 -22.01 22.89 -4.25
CA PRO A 299 -21.67 23.87 -3.22
C PRO A 299 -20.48 24.71 -3.67
N GLU A 300 -20.45 25.98 -3.24
CA GLU A 300 -19.37 26.92 -3.61
C GLU A 300 -18.07 26.68 -2.83
N ARG A 301 -18.15 25.91 -1.74
CA ARG A 301 -17.05 25.64 -0.80
C ARG A 301 -17.28 24.34 -0.05
N LEU A 302 -16.25 23.86 0.64
CA LEU A 302 -16.38 22.72 1.54
C LEU A 302 -17.34 23.08 2.69
N ALA A 303 -18.15 22.11 3.09
CA ALA A 303 -19.00 22.26 4.25
C ALA A 303 -18.15 22.38 5.53
N GLU A 304 -18.71 23.01 6.56
CA GLU A 304 -18.05 23.07 7.86
C GLU A 304 -18.23 21.76 8.63
N GLY A 305 -17.20 21.37 9.39
CA GLY A 305 -17.22 20.20 10.25
C GLY A 305 -15.84 19.56 10.36
N ASP A 306 -15.73 18.49 11.15
CA ASP A 306 -14.44 17.84 11.44
C ASP A 306 -13.72 17.31 10.19
N HIS A 307 -14.45 17.11 9.09
CA HIS A 307 -13.90 16.67 7.81
C HIS A 307 -13.12 17.77 7.06
N LYS A 308 -13.34 19.04 7.40
CA LYS A 308 -12.61 20.17 6.83
C LYS A 308 -11.35 20.42 7.64
N TYR A 309 -10.21 20.46 6.96
CA TYR A 309 -8.91 20.69 7.57
C TYR A 309 -8.19 21.87 6.91
N ASP A 310 -7.91 22.90 7.70
CA ASP A 310 -7.17 24.08 7.28
C ASP A 310 -5.66 23.88 7.52
N LEU A 311 -4.88 23.82 6.45
CA LEU A 311 -3.44 23.61 6.49
C LEU A 311 -2.70 24.86 5.98
N GLN A 312 -1.78 25.37 6.79
CA GLN A 312 -0.78 26.34 6.35
C GLN A 312 0.55 25.64 6.13
N PHE A 313 1.05 25.60 4.90
CA PHE A 313 2.30 24.94 4.57
C PHE A 313 3.06 25.67 3.46
N GLY A 314 4.35 25.93 3.66
CA GLY A 314 5.20 26.60 2.65
C GLY A 314 4.67 27.98 2.23
N GLY A 315 4.04 28.73 3.15
CA GLY A 315 3.44 30.03 2.86
C GLY A 315 2.08 29.99 2.15
N ARG A 316 1.54 28.80 1.86
CA ARG A 316 0.25 28.59 1.20
C ARG A 316 -0.79 28.03 2.17
N HIS A 317 -2.04 28.42 1.98
CA HIS A 317 -3.20 27.86 2.68
C HIS A 317 -3.87 26.80 1.81
N PHE A 318 -4.26 25.68 2.42
CA PHE A 318 -4.97 24.60 1.79
C PHE A 318 -6.20 24.25 2.63
N GLU A 319 -7.36 24.22 1.98
CA GLU A 319 -8.60 23.65 2.54
C GLU A 319 -8.70 22.19 2.06
N LEU A 320 -8.51 21.24 2.97
CA LEU A 320 -8.53 19.81 2.67
C LEU A 320 -9.81 19.17 3.19
N TYR A 321 -10.37 18.26 2.41
CA TYR A 321 -11.26 17.24 2.95
C TYR A 321 -10.42 16.11 3.52
N GLN A 322 -10.71 15.68 4.74
CA GLN A 322 -10.10 14.54 5.40
C GLN A 322 -11.14 13.68 6.09
N HIS A 323 -10.97 12.36 6.06
CA HIS A 323 -11.72 11.45 6.91
C HIS A 323 -10.97 10.15 7.18
N SER A 324 -11.19 9.56 8.36
CA SER A 324 -10.71 8.23 8.74
C SER A 324 -11.90 7.31 9.06
N HIS A 325 -12.13 6.32 8.21
CA HIS A 325 -13.18 5.33 8.39
C HIS A 325 -12.69 4.20 9.30
N LEU A 326 -12.83 4.38 10.62
CA LEU A 326 -12.51 3.34 11.60
C LEU A 326 -13.43 2.12 11.41
N GLY A 327 -12.85 0.92 11.45
CA GLY A 327 -13.57 -0.34 11.19
C GLY A 327 -13.59 -0.75 9.71
N TYR A 328 -13.03 0.07 8.82
CA TYR A 328 -12.98 -0.19 7.38
C TYR A 328 -11.55 -0.40 6.85
N GLY A 329 -10.59 -0.65 7.74
CA GLY A 329 -9.29 -1.19 7.32
C GLY A 329 -9.39 -2.63 6.84
N LEU A 330 -8.37 -3.15 6.14
CA LEU A 330 -8.45 -4.45 5.47
C LEU A 330 -8.75 -5.61 6.44
N MET A 331 -8.14 -5.63 7.63
CA MET A 331 -8.37 -6.70 8.63
C MET A 331 -9.75 -6.56 9.29
N ALA A 332 -10.18 -5.32 9.53
CA ALA A 332 -11.52 -5.06 10.06
C ALA A 332 -12.60 -5.47 9.04
N ALA A 333 -12.39 -5.19 7.75
CA ALA A 333 -13.27 -5.60 6.66
C ALA A 333 -13.38 -7.13 6.53
N ARG A 334 -12.26 -7.86 6.60
CA ARG A 334 -12.27 -9.33 6.68
C ARG A 334 -13.14 -9.83 7.81
N THR A 335 -12.91 -9.29 9.02
CA THR A 335 -13.68 -9.65 10.21
C THR A 335 -15.16 -9.37 10.00
N ALA A 336 -15.53 -8.21 9.44
CA ALA A 336 -16.90 -7.83 9.16
C ALA A 336 -17.58 -8.77 8.15
N VAL A 337 -16.89 -9.14 7.07
CA VAL A 337 -17.40 -10.09 6.06
C VAL A 337 -17.60 -11.48 6.67
N HIS A 338 -16.62 -12.00 7.40
CA HIS A 338 -16.73 -13.30 8.07
C HIS A 338 -17.87 -13.32 9.09
N LYS A 339 -17.99 -12.26 9.90
CA LYS A 339 -19.06 -12.10 10.87
C LYS A 339 -20.43 -12.04 10.18
N ALA A 340 -20.57 -11.31 9.08
CA ALA A 340 -21.83 -11.23 8.34
C ALA A 340 -22.31 -12.60 7.83
N ILE A 341 -21.39 -13.48 7.42
CA ILE A 341 -21.73 -14.86 7.00
C ILE A 341 -22.17 -15.70 8.20
N VAL A 342 -21.44 -15.64 9.31
CA VAL A 342 -21.76 -16.40 10.54
C VAL A 342 -23.09 -15.94 11.13
N ASP A 343 -23.33 -14.63 11.18
CA ASP A 343 -24.57 -14.04 11.70
C ASP A 343 -25.76 -14.42 10.81
N ALA A 344 -25.58 -14.47 9.48
CA ALA A 344 -26.61 -14.97 8.57
C ALA A 344 -26.91 -16.46 8.81
N LYS A 345 -25.89 -17.30 9.05
CA LYS A 345 -26.08 -18.72 9.38
C LYS A 345 -26.81 -18.92 10.71
N LEU A 346 -26.46 -18.12 11.73
CA LEU A 346 -27.12 -18.11 13.02
C LEU A 346 -28.59 -17.68 12.88
N ALA A 347 -28.88 -16.63 12.10
CA ALA A 347 -30.24 -16.16 11.86
C ALA A 347 -31.11 -17.23 11.16
N MET A 348 -30.53 -18.04 10.27
CA MET A 348 -31.22 -19.15 9.62
C MET A 348 -31.43 -20.36 10.54
N ASN A 349 -30.54 -20.59 11.52
CA ASN A 349 -30.56 -21.75 12.41
C ASN A 349 -30.39 -21.33 13.89
N PRO A 350 -31.33 -20.56 14.47
CA PRO A 350 -31.13 -19.94 15.77
C PRO A 350 -31.14 -20.94 16.95
N LYS A 351 -31.63 -22.17 16.74
CA LYS A 351 -31.79 -23.19 17.80
C LYS A 351 -30.81 -24.35 17.69
N ASP A 352 -30.19 -24.53 16.53
CA ASP A 352 -29.22 -25.59 16.28
C ASP A 352 -27.87 -24.94 15.98
N LEU A 353 -26.91 -25.10 16.88
CA LEU A 353 -25.55 -24.56 16.74
C LEU A 353 -24.55 -25.64 16.31
N ALA A 354 -24.99 -26.84 15.93
CA ALA A 354 -24.09 -27.90 15.46
C ALA A 354 -23.31 -27.48 14.20
N TRP A 355 -23.89 -26.60 13.37
CA TRP A 355 -23.24 -26.05 12.17
C TRP A 355 -21.95 -25.29 12.47
N VAL A 356 -21.75 -24.76 13.68
CA VAL A 356 -20.53 -24.05 14.08
C VAL A 356 -19.30 -24.96 13.98
N LYS A 357 -19.49 -26.27 14.19
CA LYS A 357 -18.43 -27.28 14.09
C LYS A 357 -18.23 -27.82 12.66
N MET A 358 -19.07 -27.41 11.72
CA MET A 358 -19.03 -27.86 10.33
C MET A 358 -18.36 -26.81 9.45
N PRO A 359 -17.71 -27.20 8.33
CA PRO A 359 -17.18 -26.24 7.37
C PRO A 359 -18.27 -25.30 6.84
N ILE A 360 -18.03 -23.99 6.95
CA ILE A 360 -18.94 -22.95 6.47
C ILE A 360 -18.47 -22.46 5.10
N SER A 361 -19.30 -22.64 4.08
CA SER A 361 -19.04 -22.08 2.75
C SER A 361 -18.95 -20.56 2.82
N ASN A 362 -17.83 -20.01 2.37
CA ASN A 362 -17.59 -18.58 2.28
C ASN A 362 -17.09 -18.23 0.86
N PRO A 363 -17.88 -17.50 0.05
CA PRO A 363 -17.50 -17.18 -1.32
C PRO A 363 -16.29 -16.22 -1.43
N CYS A 364 -15.87 -15.61 -0.32
CA CYS A 364 -14.70 -14.74 -0.23
C CYS A 364 -13.39 -15.47 0.14
N ILE A 365 -13.46 -16.75 0.55
CA ILE A 365 -12.26 -17.57 0.68
C ILE A 365 -11.86 -18.08 -0.70
N GLY A 366 -10.57 -18.08 -1.00
CA GLY A 366 -10.01 -18.51 -2.29
C GLY A 366 -10.53 -19.89 -2.70
N PRO A 367 -10.83 -20.12 -3.99
CA PRO A 367 -11.35 -21.40 -4.45
C PRO A 367 -10.46 -22.58 -4.05
N GLY A 368 -11.07 -23.64 -3.51
CA GLY A 368 -10.35 -24.83 -3.03
C GLY A 368 -9.58 -24.65 -1.71
N MET A 369 -9.58 -23.45 -1.11
CA MET A 369 -8.84 -23.15 0.10
C MET A 369 -9.73 -23.16 1.35
N GLU A 370 -9.10 -23.17 2.52
CA GLU A 370 -9.78 -23.13 3.80
C GLU A 370 -9.02 -22.31 4.83
N ARG A 371 -9.75 -21.79 5.83
CA ARG A 371 -9.18 -20.99 6.90
C ARG A 371 -9.97 -21.15 8.20
N GLU A 372 -9.25 -21.29 9.31
CA GLU A 372 -9.85 -21.11 10.63
C GLU A 372 -9.96 -19.62 10.95
N VAL A 373 -11.17 -19.19 11.29
CA VAL A 373 -11.49 -17.79 11.59
C VAL A 373 -11.96 -17.70 13.04
N LYS A 374 -11.25 -16.89 13.83
CA LYS A 374 -11.64 -16.53 15.19
C LYS A 374 -12.47 -15.24 15.15
N LEU A 375 -13.69 -15.29 15.67
CA LEU A 375 -14.60 -14.15 15.76
C LEU A 375 -14.93 -13.83 17.21
N THR A 376 -15.08 -12.54 17.51
CA THR A 376 -15.45 -12.03 18.83
C THR A 376 -16.85 -11.42 18.83
N TYR A 377 -17.55 -11.57 19.94
CA TYR A 377 -18.94 -11.13 20.16
C TYR A 377 -19.13 -10.58 21.58
N PRO A 378 -20.20 -9.81 21.84
CA PRO A 378 -20.62 -9.47 23.20
C PRO A 378 -20.84 -10.71 24.06
N ALA A 379 -20.69 -10.59 25.39
CA ALA A 379 -20.74 -11.72 26.32
C ALA A 379 -22.08 -12.48 26.28
N GLU A 380 -23.17 -11.78 25.97
CA GLU A 380 -24.54 -12.27 25.93
C GLU A 380 -24.92 -12.90 24.58
N HIS A 381 -23.99 -12.91 23.61
CA HIS A 381 -24.28 -13.42 22.27
C HIS A 381 -24.51 -14.95 22.29
N PRO A 382 -25.45 -15.51 21.49
CA PRO A 382 -25.76 -16.94 21.49
C PRO A 382 -24.57 -17.88 21.17
N LEU A 383 -23.55 -17.36 20.46
CA LEU A 383 -22.33 -18.11 20.14
C LEU A 383 -21.24 -18.00 21.22
N GLY A 384 -21.47 -17.24 22.29
CA GLY A 384 -20.46 -16.88 23.28
C GLY A 384 -19.55 -15.73 22.82
N PRO A 385 -18.65 -15.26 23.71
CA PRO A 385 -17.79 -14.09 23.46
C PRO A 385 -16.71 -14.34 22.40
N GLU A 386 -16.31 -15.60 22.21
CA GLU A 386 -15.36 -16.01 21.17
C GLU A 386 -15.84 -17.31 20.51
N VAL A 387 -15.78 -17.35 19.18
CA VAL A 387 -16.09 -18.55 18.39
C VAL A 387 -15.03 -18.74 17.31
N VAL A 388 -14.62 -19.99 17.10
CA VAL A 388 -13.72 -20.38 16.00
C VAL A 388 -14.51 -21.21 15.02
N VAL A 389 -14.52 -20.80 13.76
CA VAL A 389 -15.20 -21.51 12.67
C VAL A 389 -14.23 -21.84 11.56
N LYS A 390 -14.43 -22.98 10.91
CA LYS A 390 -13.71 -23.35 9.69
C LYS A 390 -14.48 -22.82 8.48
N MET A 391 -13.89 -21.89 7.74
CA MET A 391 -14.45 -21.38 6.49
C MET A 391 -13.77 -22.04 5.29
N VAL A 392 -14.56 -22.42 4.29
CA VAL A 392 -14.08 -23.06 3.06
C VAL A 392 -14.49 -22.24 1.85
N GLY A 393 -13.57 -22.09 0.91
CA GLY A 393 -13.81 -21.44 -0.37
C GLY A 393 -14.73 -22.25 -1.27
N PRO A 394 -15.21 -21.64 -2.37
CA PRO A 394 -16.00 -22.34 -3.37
C PRO A 394 -15.14 -23.38 -4.11
N HIS A 395 -15.78 -24.20 -4.95
CA HIS A 395 -15.06 -25.00 -5.93
C HIS A 395 -14.35 -24.10 -6.96
N GLU A 396 -13.23 -24.56 -7.51
CA GLU A 396 -12.50 -23.85 -8.56
C GLU A 396 -13.38 -23.54 -9.78
N GLY A 397 -13.18 -22.36 -10.39
CA GLY A 397 -13.98 -21.91 -11.53
C GLY A 397 -15.40 -21.44 -11.20
N ALA A 398 -15.78 -21.33 -9.92
CA ALA A 398 -17.08 -20.82 -9.50
C ALA A 398 -17.18 -19.28 -9.63
N VAL A 399 -17.31 -18.76 -10.86
CA VAL A 399 -17.39 -17.31 -11.17
C VAL A 399 -18.47 -16.59 -10.34
N SER A 400 -19.59 -17.25 -10.05
CA SER A 400 -20.65 -16.69 -9.21
C SER A 400 -20.20 -16.37 -7.79
N ALA A 401 -19.18 -17.05 -7.25
CA ALA A 401 -18.66 -16.81 -5.91
C ALA A 401 -17.89 -15.48 -5.83
N ALA A 402 -17.14 -15.10 -6.86
CA ALA A 402 -16.47 -13.79 -6.91
C ALA A 402 -17.48 -12.63 -6.80
N VAL A 403 -18.58 -12.74 -7.55
CA VAL A 403 -19.68 -11.75 -7.53
C VAL A 403 -20.40 -11.75 -6.17
N GLN A 404 -20.62 -12.92 -5.57
CA GLN A 404 -21.18 -13.01 -4.22
C GLN A 404 -20.26 -12.38 -3.18
N CYS A 405 -18.95 -12.58 -3.29
CA CYS A 405 -17.98 -11.94 -2.41
C CYS A 405 -18.02 -10.42 -2.54
N ARG A 406 -18.03 -9.90 -3.77
CA ARG A 406 -18.23 -8.47 -4.04
C ARG A 406 -19.49 -7.93 -3.36
N GLY A 407 -20.61 -8.65 -3.48
CA GLY A 407 -21.86 -8.25 -2.82
C GLY A 407 -21.75 -8.20 -1.29
N LEU A 408 -20.97 -9.10 -0.68
CA LEU A 408 -20.70 -9.08 0.76
C LEU A 408 -19.78 -7.92 1.16
N THR A 409 -18.71 -7.66 0.40
CA THR A 409 -17.78 -6.55 0.69
C THR A 409 -18.43 -5.19 0.47
N GLU A 410 -19.31 -5.03 -0.52
CA GLU A 410 -20.08 -3.81 -0.71
C GLU A 410 -21.15 -3.63 0.37
N LYS A 411 -21.77 -4.72 0.84
CA LYS A 411 -22.78 -4.66 1.91
C LYS A 411 -22.21 -4.09 3.21
N ILE A 412 -20.98 -4.46 3.59
CA ILE A 412 -20.38 -3.97 4.84
C ILE A 412 -20.10 -2.47 4.81
N LEU A 413 -20.03 -1.81 3.64
CA LEU A 413 -19.88 -0.36 3.51
C LEU A 413 -21.10 0.42 4.05
N ASN A 414 -22.25 -0.24 4.23
CA ASN A 414 -23.44 0.39 4.79
C ASN A 414 -23.87 1.67 4.04
N LYS A 415 -23.94 1.60 2.71
CA LYS A 415 -24.33 2.73 1.83
C LYS A 415 -25.74 3.27 2.10
N GLY A 416 -26.60 2.49 2.76
CA GLY A 416 -27.96 2.89 3.14
C GLY A 416 -28.05 3.65 4.47
N ALA A 417 -26.94 3.90 5.15
CA ALA A 417 -26.91 4.69 6.37
C ALA A 417 -27.42 6.12 6.13
N GLU A 418 -28.05 6.71 7.15
CA GLU A 418 -28.53 8.08 7.10
C GLU A 418 -27.39 9.06 6.79
N CYS A 419 -27.61 9.91 5.79
CA CYS A 419 -26.64 10.92 5.37
C CYS A 419 -27.05 12.28 5.92
N ALA A 420 -26.49 12.64 7.08
CA ALA A 420 -26.82 13.89 7.76
C ALA A 420 -26.37 15.13 6.96
N LEU A 421 -25.27 15.01 6.22
CA LEU A 421 -24.72 16.06 5.38
C LEU A 421 -24.35 15.49 4.01
N ALA A 422 -25.20 15.73 3.03
CA ALA A 422 -25.00 15.27 1.66
C ALA A 422 -23.95 16.11 0.89
N PRO A 423 -23.26 15.53 -0.09
CA PRO A 423 -23.24 14.09 -0.44
C PRO A 423 -22.45 13.26 0.59
N CYS A 424 -22.72 11.96 0.65
CA CYS A 424 -22.02 11.01 1.52
C CYS A 424 -21.36 9.90 0.72
N SER A 425 -20.21 9.41 1.20
CA SER A 425 -19.56 8.21 0.65
C SER A 425 -20.30 6.95 1.12
N PHE A 426 -19.94 6.44 2.29
CA PHE A 426 -20.54 5.24 2.89
C PHE A 426 -20.62 5.38 4.41
N ASN A 427 -21.45 4.55 5.04
CA ASN A 427 -21.75 4.62 6.47
C ASN A 427 -22.19 6.01 6.97
N GLY A 428 -22.90 6.77 6.12
CA GLY A 428 -23.46 8.09 6.46
C GLY A 428 -22.43 9.22 6.55
N VAL A 429 -21.19 8.99 6.11
CA VAL A 429 -20.11 9.97 6.21
C VAL A 429 -20.16 10.94 5.03
N HIS A 430 -20.24 12.24 5.32
CA HIS A 430 -20.15 13.30 4.33
C HIS A 430 -18.85 13.21 3.54
N GLN A 431 -18.91 13.31 2.21
CA GLN A 431 -17.75 13.39 1.34
C GLN A 431 -18.09 14.20 0.08
N PRO A 432 -17.30 15.23 -0.28
CA PRO A 432 -17.42 15.88 -1.58
C PRO A 432 -17.25 14.88 -2.73
N SER A 433 -18.04 15.04 -3.79
CA SER A 433 -18.01 14.11 -4.94
C SER A 433 -16.65 14.19 -5.66
N LEU A 434 -15.87 13.11 -5.62
CA LEU A 434 -14.57 13.04 -6.30
C LEU A 434 -14.70 13.28 -7.81
N GLU A 435 -15.73 12.74 -8.45
CA GLU A 435 -15.98 12.95 -9.88
C GLU A 435 -16.20 14.43 -10.22
N LYS A 436 -16.74 15.23 -9.31
CA LYS A 436 -17.06 16.64 -9.55
C LYS A 436 -16.01 17.61 -9.01
N THR A 437 -15.35 17.27 -7.90
CA THR A 437 -14.42 18.17 -7.20
C THR A 437 -12.97 17.69 -7.23
N PHE A 438 -12.68 16.54 -7.86
CA PHE A 438 -11.33 15.95 -7.93
C PHE A 438 -11.18 14.99 -9.13
N ALA A 439 -11.67 15.43 -10.28
CA ALA A 439 -11.94 14.55 -11.42
C ALA A 439 -10.67 14.04 -12.13
N ARG A 440 -9.58 14.82 -12.13
CA ARG A 440 -8.45 14.64 -13.06
C ARG A 440 -7.10 14.52 -12.38
N GLU A 441 -6.99 15.01 -11.17
CA GLU A 441 -5.75 15.07 -10.40
C GLU A 441 -5.28 13.66 -10.02
N ASP A 442 -4.02 13.53 -9.60
CA ASP A 442 -3.49 12.21 -9.24
C ASP A 442 -4.15 11.66 -7.97
N VAL A 443 -4.43 10.37 -7.94
CA VAL A 443 -4.89 9.64 -6.74
C VAL A 443 -3.82 8.62 -6.37
N TYR A 444 -3.23 8.75 -5.19
CA TYR A 444 -2.29 7.78 -4.64
C TYR A 444 -2.98 6.89 -3.62
N ILE A 445 -2.87 5.58 -3.81
CA ILE A 445 -3.34 4.52 -2.93
C ILE A 445 -2.13 3.74 -2.41
N PHE A 446 -1.97 3.59 -1.10
CA PHE A 446 -0.81 2.89 -0.51
C PHE A 446 -1.20 1.97 0.64
N SER A 447 -0.21 1.47 1.39
CA SER A 447 -0.35 0.41 2.40
C SER A 447 -0.93 -0.86 1.80
N TYR A 448 -2.06 -1.38 2.31
CA TYR A 448 -2.60 -2.63 1.82
C TYR A 448 -3.04 -2.57 0.34
N PHE A 449 -3.33 -1.39 -0.21
CA PHE A 449 -3.52 -1.27 -1.66
C PHE A 449 -2.29 -1.74 -2.43
N PHE A 450 -1.10 -1.31 -2.00
CA PHE A 450 0.17 -1.73 -2.57
C PHE A 450 0.47 -3.21 -2.26
N ASP A 451 0.33 -3.64 -0.99
CA ASP A 451 0.66 -5.00 -0.55
C ASP A 451 -0.20 -6.10 -1.18
N ARG A 452 -1.37 -5.76 -1.74
CA ARG A 452 -2.29 -6.71 -2.38
C ARG A 452 -2.25 -6.69 -3.91
N THR A 453 -1.75 -5.62 -4.51
CA THR A 453 -1.70 -5.48 -5.98
C THR A 453 -0.30 -5.66 -6.53
N LYS A 454 0.72 -5.04 -5.90
CA LYS A 454 2.08 -5.04 -6.44
C LYS A 454 2.69 -6.44 -6.57
N PRO A 455 2.55 -7.34 -5.56
CA PRO A 455 3.11 -8.68 -5.69
C PRO A 455 2.40 -9.56 -6.73
N LEU A 456 1.25 -9.13 -7.24
CA LEU A 456 0.56 -9.79 -8.35
C LEU A 456 0.91 -9.19 -9.71
N GLY A 457 1.92 -8.31 -9.76
CA GLY A 457 2.44 -7.75 -11.01
C GLY A 457 1.71 -6.50 -11.51
N MET A 458 0.83 -5.89 -10.71
CA MET A 458 0.19 -4.64 -11.10
C MET A 458 1.22 -3.51 -11.32
N PRO A 459 1.04 -2.69 -12.37
CA PRO A 459 1.89 -1.53 -12.60
C PRO A 459 1.71 -0.47 -11.51
N ASP A 460 2.62 0.51 -11.45
CA ASP A 460 2.53 1.61 -10.47
C ASP A 460 1.37 2.58 -10.73
N SER A 461 0.73 2.48 -11.91
CA SER A 461 -0.45 3.24 -12.29
C SER A 461 -1.40 2.32 -13.05
N PHE A 462 -2.67 2.28 -12.63
CA PHE A 462 -3.71 1.43 -13.23
C PHE A 462 -5.10 2.02 -12.99
N THR A 463 -6.06 1.55 -13.77
CA THR A 463 -7.48 1.89 -13.64
C THR A 463 -8.19 0.95 -12.67
N LEU A 464 -9.30 1.42 -12.07
CA LEU A 464 -10.14 0.53 -11.25
C LEU A 464 -10.75 -0.63 -12.07
N ASN A 465 -10.85 -0.50 -13.40
CA ASN A 465 -11.21 -1.60 -14.28
C ASN A 465 -10.13 -2.70 -14.31
N GLU A 466 -8.86 -2.34 -14.40
CA GLU A 466 -7.76 -3.32 -14.31
C GLU A 466 -7.71 -3.99 -12.93
N LEU A 467 -8.02 -3.25 -11.84
CA LEU A 467 -8.18 -3.84 -10.51
C LEU A 467 -9.36 -4.84 -10.46
N HIS A 468 -10.47 -4.53 -11.13
CA HIS A 468 -11.60 -5.45 -11.26
C HIS A 468 -11.21 -6.73 -12.02
N ASP A 469 -10.46 -6.61 -13.11
CA ASP A 469 -10.00 -7.77 -13.90
C ASP A 469 -9.00 -8.64 -13.12
N LEU A 470 -8.08 -8.01 -12.38
CA LEU A 470 -7.21 -8.71 -11.42
C LEU A 470 -8.03 -9.47 -10.37
N THR A 471 -9.05 -8.82 -9.80
CA THR A 471 -9.92 -9.42 -8.79
C THR A 471 -10.64 -10.66 -9.34
N ALA A 472 -11.18 -10.57 -10.55
CA ALA A 472 -11.84 -11.70 -11.22
C ALA A 472 -10.89 -12.88 -11.42
N THR A 473 -9.67 -12.60 -11.88
CA THR A 473 -8.61 -13.61 -12.09
C THR A 473 -8.24 -14.31 -10.77
N VAL A 474 -7.97 -13.53 -9.72
CA VAL A 474 -7.59 -14.07 -8.41
C VAL A 474 -8.71 -14.93 -7.82
N CYS A 475 -9.96 -14.46 -7.91
CA CYS A 475 -11.12 -15.20 -7.43
C CYS A 475 -11.51 -16.41 -8.29
N GLY A 476 -10.95 -16.57 -9.49
CA GLY A 476 -11.16 -17.74 -10.35
C GLY A 476 -10.44 -19.01 -9.84
N GLY A 477 -9.37 -18.84 -9.07
CA GLY A 477 -8.55 -19.91 -8.50
C GLY A 477 -7.42 -20.37 -9.43
N GLU A 478 -6.74 -21.45 -9.06
CA GLU A 478 -5.56 -22.00 -9.76
C GLU A 478 -5.67 -22.08 -11.29
N PRO A 479 -6.81 -22.49 -11.90
CA PRO A 479 -6.91 -22.55 -13.36
C PRO A 479 -6.67 -21.20 -14.06
N GLU A 480 -7.04 -20.09 -13.43
CA GLU A 480 -6.87 -18.73 -13.97
C GLU A 480 -5.53 -18.09 -13.56
N TRP A 481 -4.80 -18.69 -12.61
CA TRP A 481 -3.56 -18.12 -12.07
C TRP A 481 -2.33 -18.33 -12.96
N THR A 482 -2.47 -19.03 -14.09
CA THR A 482 -1.38 -19.23 -15.08
C THR A 482 -0.79 -17.91 -15.59
N ILE A 483 -1.58 -16.83 -15.62
CA ILE A 483 -1.10 -15.48 -15.96
C ILE A 483 -0.02 -14.95 -15.00
N PHE A 484 0.03 -15.46 -13.77
CA PHE A 484 0.99 -15.05 -12.75
C PHE A 484 2.29 -15.85 -12.76
N GLU A 485 2.46 -16.86 -13.64
CA GLU A 485 3.68 -17.68 -13.70
C GLU A 485 4.95 -16.85 -13.97
N GLY A 486 4.82 -15.72 -14.67
CA GLY A 486 5.91 -14.78 -14.92
C GLY A 486 6.14 -13.74 -13.83
N VAL A 487 5.33 -13.73 -12.77
CA VAL A 487 5.41 -12.75 -11.67
C VAL A 487 6.04 -13.43 -10.46
N GLU A 488 7.21 -12.94 -10.07
CA GLU A 488 7.93 -13.43 -8.89
C GLU A 488 7.05 -13.37 -7.64
N ASP A 489 7.05 -14.44 -6.85
CA ASP A 489 6.28 -14.61 -5.61
C ASP A 489 4.74 -14.52 -5.69
N ALA A 490 4.14 -14.30 -6.87
CA ALA A 490 2.69 -14.18 -7.00
C ALA A 490 1.95 -15.48 -6.62
N LEU A 491 2.32 -16.61 -7.24
CA LEU A 491 1.70 -17.90 -6.97
C LEU A 491 1.89 -18.39 -5.53
N PRO A 492 3.12 -18.33 -4.93
CA PRO A 492 3.29 -18.62 -3.50
C PRO A 492 2.38 -17.77 -2.60
N GLN A 493 2.22 -16.48 -2.89
CA GLN A 493 1.37 -15.60 -2.08
C GLN A 493 -0.11 -15.95 -2.21
N LEU A 494 -0.59 -16.24 -3.42
CA LEU A 494 -1.97 -16.66 -3.66
C LEU A 494 -2.30 -17.96 -2.92
N ARG A 495 -1.38 -18.94 -2.97
CA ARG A 495 -1.53 -20.26 -2.33
C ARG A 495 -1.42 -20.22 -0.80
N ASP A 496 -0.66 -19.27 -0.25
CA ASP A 496 -0.49 -19.13 1.21
C ASP A 496 -1.63 -18.32 1.86
N ARG A 497 -2.41 -17.57 1.08
CA ARG A 497 -3.35 -16.56 1.62
C ARG A 497 -4.78 -16.77 1.11
N PRO A 498 -5.61 -17.53 1.86
CA PRO A 498 -6.99 -17.82 1.49
C PRO A 498 -7.92 -16.60 1.34
N GLU A 499 -7.52 -15.41 1.77
CA GLU A 499 -8.37 -14.21 1.80
C GLU A 499 -8.09 -13.23 0.65
N TRP A 500 -7.23 -13.57 -0.31
CA TRP A 500 -6.86 -12.66 -1.40
C TRP A 500 -8.06 -12.21 -2.24
N CYS A 501 -8.99 -13.12 -2.51
CA CYS A 501 -10.25 -12.79 -3.19
C CYS A 501 -11.11 -11.80 -2.38
N LEU A 502 -11.18 -11.97 -1.06
CA LEU A 502 -11.85 -11.03 -0.16
C LEU A 502 -11.20 -9.65 -0.25
N ASP A 503 -9.88 -9.60 -0.10
CA ASP A 503 -9.12 -8.36 -0.03
C ASP A 503 -9.31 -7.50 -1.28
N LEU A 504 -9.18 -8.11 -2.46
CA LEU A 504 -9.32 -7.40 -3.72
C LEU A 504 -10.76 -6.96 -3.98
N ASN A 505 -11.76 -7.78 -3.65
CA ASN A 505 -13.17 -7.37 -3.71
C ASN A 505 -13.50 -6.24 -2.74
N PHE A 506 -12.86 -6.21 -1.56
CA PHE A 506 -13.04 -5.13 -0.62
C PHE A 506 -12.36 -3.85 -1.12
N MET A 507 -11.14 -3.93 -1.63
CA MET A 507 -10.42 -2.78 -2.20
C MET A 507 -11.19 -2.17 -3.38
N LEU A 508 -11.68 -3.01 -4.30
CA LEU A 508 -12.52 -2.54 -5.40
C LEU A 508 -13.83 -1.93 -4.91
N GLY A 509 -14.54 -2.62 -4.00
CA GLY A 509 -15.80 -2.12 -3.43
C GLY A 509 -15.61 -0.79 -2.69
N LEU A 510 -14.51 -0.65 -1.94
CA LEU A 510 -14.17 0.58 -1.23
C LEU A 510 -13.91 1.74 -2.21
N LEU A 511 -13.07 1.54 -3.23
CA LEU A 511 -12.71 2.57 -4.19
C LEU A 511 -13.87 2.95 -5.12
N HIS A 512 -14.54 1.96 -5.71
CA HIS A 512 -15.58 2.19 -6.70
C HIS A 512 -16.96 2.46 -6.08
N THR A 513 -17.41 1.62 -5.15
CA THR A 513 -18.77 1.70 -4.57
C THR A 513 -18.81 2.61 -3.34
N GLY A 514 -17.77 2.57 -2.50
CA GLY A 514 -17.64 3.38 -1.30
C GLY A 514 -17.34 4.85 -1.64
N TYR A 515 -16.19 5.09 -2.25
CA TYR A 515 -15.72 6.43 -2.60
C TYR A 515 -16.26 6.97 -3.93
N GLU A 516 -17.05 6.17 -4.66
CA GLU A 516 -17.74 6.59 -5.89
C GLU A 516 -16.79 6.99 -7.04
N MET A 517 -15.61 6.37 -7.11
CA MET A 517 -14.71 6.56 -8.25
C MET A 517 -15.17 5.73 -9.46
N PRO A 518 -15.22 6.28 -10.68
CA PRO A 518 -15.60 5.51 -11.87
C PRO A 518 -14.56 4.42 -12.17
N LEU A 519 -14.97 3.32 -12.82
CA LEU A 519 -14.04 2.22 -13.17
C LEU A 519 -12.88 2.68 -14.08
N SER A 520 -13.08 3.72 -14.87
CA SER A 520 -12.05 4.35 -15.70
C SER A 520 -11.07 5.22 -14.91
N ARG A 521 -11.30 5.45 -13.61
CA ARG A 521 -10.43 6.28 -12.77
C ARG A 521 -9.07 5.61 -12.63
N GLU A 522 -8.02 6.33 -13.04
CA GLU A 522 -6.63 5.95 -12.80
C GLU A 522 -6.24 6.24 -11.35
N VAL A 523 -5.54 5.29 -10.74
CA VAL A 523 -4.96 5.35 -9.40
C VAL A 523 -3.50 4.91 -9.45
N LYS A 524 -2.69 5.43 -8.53
CA LYS A 524 -1.24 5.20 -8.46
C LYS A 524 -0.88 4.50 -7.16
N ILE A 525 -0.06 3.46 -7.25
CA ILE A 525 0.55 2.80 -6.10
C ILE A 525 2.05 3.13 -6.08
N ALA A 526 2.59 3.40 -4.90
CA ALA A 526 4.03 3.56 -4.73
C ALA A 526 4.41 3.17 -3.30
N LYS A 527 5.54 2.46 -3.18
CA LYS A 527 6.19 2.28 -1.88
C LYS A 527 7.07 3.47 -1.52
N LYS A 528 7.71 4.06 -2.53
CA LYS A 528 8.62 5.19 -2.38
C LYS A 528 8.40 6.24 -3.46
N ILE A 529 8.63 7.51 -3.10
CA ILE A 529 8.75 8.63 -4.04
C ILE A 529 10.12 9.28 -3.84
N LYS A 530 10.91 9.40 -4.91
CA LYS A 530 12.30 9.91 -4.86
C LYS A 530 13.17 9.18 -3.81
N ASN A 531 13.03 7.84 -3.74
CA ASN A 531 13.69 6.95 -2.77
C ASN A 531 13.30 7.11 -1.30
N ASN A 532 12.29 7.94 -0.98
CA ASN A 532 11.76 8.09 0.38
C ASN A 532 10.47 7.29 0.54
N GLU A 533 10.30 6.64 1.69
CA GLU A 533 9.11 5.86 2.05
C GLU A 533 7.85 6.74 1.99
N LEU A 534 6.81 6.18 1.37
CA LEU A 534 5.50 6.80 1.31
C LEU A 534 4.70 6.40 2.56
N GLY A 535 4.15 7.41 3.24
CA GLY A 535 3.40 7.24 4.49
C GLY A 535 3.24 8.58 5.17
N TRP A 536 2.82 8.59 6.44
CA TRP A 536 2.57 9.83 7.18
C TRP A 536 3.83 10.41 7.85
N CYS A 537 4.88 9.61 8.06
CA CYS A 537 6.03 9.95 8.91
C CYS A 537 6.75 11.24 8.51
N LEU A 538 7.00 11.48 7.21
CA LEU A 538 7.69 12.67 6.75
C LEU A 538 6.87 13.94 7.01
N GLY A 539 5.58 13.91 6.68
CA GLY A 539 4.63 14.99 6.92
C GLY A 539 4.50 15.35 8.40
N ALA A 540 4.54 14.34 9.28
CA ALA A 540 4.57 14.54 10.73
C ALA A 540 5.93 15.02 11.26
N SER A 541 7.03 14.81 10.51
CA SER A 541 8.38 15.22 10.90
C SER A 541 8.71 16.66 10.52
N LEU A 542 8.12 17.19 9.46
CA LEU A 542 8.38 18.57 8.99
C LEU A 542 8.12 19.63 10.08
N PRO A 543 7.00 19.58 10.85
CA PRO A 543 6.80 20.50 11.97
C PRO A 543 7.89 20.40 13.04
N LEU A 544 8.49 19.22 13.24
CA LEU A 544 9.53 19.04 14.26
C LEU A 544 10.79 19.86 13.98
N LEU A 545 11.00 20.34 12.75
CA LEU A 545 12.14 21.19 12.40
C LEU A 545 12.04 22.60 13.00
N SER A 546 10.85 23.01 13.46
CA SER A 546 10.66 24.27 14.18
C SER A 546 11.06 24.14 15.66
N GLN A 547 11.74 25.16 16.19
CA GLN A 547 12.08 25.25 17.62
C GLN A 547 10.83 25.46 18.51
N GLU A 548 9.71 25.89 17.94
CA GLU A 548 8.44 26.06 18.66
C GLU A 548 7.67 24.73 18.85
N SER A 549 8.21 23.63 18.31
CA SER A 549 7.57 22.31 18.32
C SER A 549 7.80 21.53 19.62
N GLY A 550 8.07 22.24 20.73
CA GLY A 550 8.11 21.67 22.07
C GLY A 550 9.34 20.81 22.34
N TRP A 551 10.49 21.17 21.81
CA TRP A 551 11.75 20.53 22.16
C TRP A 551 12.87 21.58 22.18
N THR A 552 13.93 21.31 22.94
CA THR A 552 15.13 22.14 22.99
C THR A 552 16.35 21.25 22.88
N CYS A 553 17.45 21.79 22.36
CA CYS A 553 18.70 21.05 22.30
C CYS A 553 19.13 20.60 23.70
N ARG A 554 19.45 19.31 23.86
CA ARG A 554 20.01 18.81 25.12
C ARG A 554 21.39 19.41 25.33
N VAL A 555 21.56 20.16 26.42
CA VAL A 555 22.88 20.67 26.80
C VAL A 555 23.69 19.49 27.34
N LYS A 556 24.84 19.18 26.73
CA LYS A 556 25.83 18.31 27.38
C LYS A 556 26.45 19.14 28.50
N GLU A 557 26.18 18.80 29.76
CA GLU A 557 27.02 19.28 30.85
C GLU A 557 28.44 18.77 30.56
N ILE A 558 29.36 19.71 30.29
CA ILE A 558 30.78 19.40 30.20
C ILE A 558 31.23 19.26 31.65
N SER A 559 31.22 18.02 32.15
CA SER A 559 31.76 17.66 33.47
C SER A 559 33.28 17.69 33.48
#